data_AF-A0A2V8G3N4-F1
#
_entry.id   AF-A0A2V8G3N4-F1
#
_cell.length_a   1.000
_cell.length_b   1.000
_cell.length_c   1.000
_cell.angle_alpha   90.00
_cell.angle_beta   90.00
_cell.angle_gamma   90.00
#
_symmetry.space_group_name_H-M   'P 1'
#
loop_
_entity.id
_entity.type
_entity.pdbx_description
1 polymer ?
#
loop_
_entity_poly.entity_id
_entity_poly.type
_entity_poly.pdbx_seq_one_letter_code
_entity_poly.pdbx_strand_id
1 'polypeptide(L)'
;MLRVITSTSAAARLDAAWHFLEHRPPAAEVVIVGASRGAADELARSLARRAGATFGLTRFSLTELAARAAAARVAAARRLPGSQAGAEAVAARAVFDALAAGELKYFAPVASMPGFPKALARTLHELRLAGIAGLDPSEPALH
;
A
#
# COMPACT_ATOMS: atom_id res chain seq x y z
N MET A 1 16.70 -18.53 -2.01
CA MET A 1 15.48 -19.23 -2.52
C MET A 1 14.27 -18.75 -1.75
N LEU A 2 13.16 -18.46 -2.44
CA LEU A 2 11.87 -18.15 -1.82
C LEU A 2 11.15 -19.46 -1.48
N ARG A 3 10.64 -19.59 -0.25
CA ARG A 3 9.82 -20.73 0.18
C ARG A 3 8.42 -20.25 0.51
N VAL A 4 7.41 -20.86 -0.11
CA VAL A 4 6.00 -20.56 0.12
C VAL A 4 5.37 -21.73 0.87
N ILE A 5 4.60 -21.43 1.92
CA ILE A 5 3.92 -22.43 2.75
C ILE A 5 2.43 -22.13 2.73
N THR A 6 1.64 -23.09 2.26
CA THR A 6 0.19 -23.02 2.26
C THR A 6 -0.38 -24.09 3.18
N SER A 7 -1.42 -23.73 3.94
CA SER A 7 -2.14 -24.65 4.81
C SER A 7 -3.45 -23.98 5.22
N THR A 8 -4.50 -24.75 5.45
CA THR A 8 -5.75 -24.25 6.06
C THR A 8 -5.60 -24.03 7.57
N SER A 9 -4.63 -24.69 8.21
CA SER A 9 -4.35 -24.54 9.65
C SER A 9 -3.40 -23.37 9.92
N ALA A 10 -3.86 -22.40 10.72
CA ALA A 10 -3.02 -21.28 11.16
C ALA A 10 -1.85 -21.76 12.03
N ALA A 11 -2.09 -22.73 12.92
CA ALA A 11 -1.06 -23.31 13.78
C ALA A 11 0.08 -23.92 12.95
N ALA A 12 -0.24 -24.70 11.92
CA ALA A 12 0.76 -25.31 11.03
C ALA A 12 1.62 -24.26 10.31
N ARG A 13 1.02 -23.13 9.87
CA ARG A 13 1.77 -22.02 9.25
C ARG A 13 2.69 -21.33 10.25
N LEU A 14 2.25 -21.16 11.50
CA LEU A 14 3.03 -20.54 12.58
C LEU A 14 4.20 -21.44 13.02
N ASP A 15 3.99 -22.75 13.14
CA ASP A 15 5.07 -23.70 13.49
C ASP A 15 6.12 -23.78 12.38
N ALA A 16 5.69 -23.73 11.11
CA ALA A 16 6.64 -23.66 10.01
C ALA A 16 7.45 -22.35 9.99
N ALA A 17 6.82 -21.23 10.38
CA ALA A 17 7.54 -19.96 10.57
C ALA A 17 8.53 -20.03 11.74
N TRP A 18 8.19 -20.72 12.83
CA TRP A 18 9.12 -20.95 13.95
C TRP A 18 10.32 -21.80 13.54
N HIS A 19 10.09 -22.93 12.87
CA HIS A 19 11.16 -23.78 12.34
C HIS A 19 12.12 -23.06 11.40
N PHE A 20 11.60 -22.11 10.62
CA PHE A 20 12.44 -21.25 9.79
C PHE A 20 13.37 -20.32 10.60
N LEU A 21 12.95 -19.92 11.80
CA LEU A 21 13.68 -18.99 12.65
C LEU A 21 14.65 -19.67 13.62
N GLU A 22 14.36 -20.90 14.07
CA GLU A 22 15.25 -21.65 14.97
C GLU A 22 16.68 -21.82 14.45
N HIS A 23 16.83 -21.93 13.13
CA HIS A 23 18.13 -22.13 12.49
C HIS A 23 18.95 -20.82 12.38
N ARG A 24 18.46 -19.70 12.93
CA ARG A 24 19.12 -18.40 12.87
C ARG A 24 19.79 -18.07 14.20
N PRO A 25 20.94 -17.37 14.16
CA PRO A 25 21.57 -16.86 15.38
C PRO A 25 20.62 -15.96 16.18
N PRO A 26 20.70 -15.95 17.52
CA PRO A 26 19.87 -15.09 18.38
C PRO A 26 19.96 -13.58 18.08
N ALA A 27 21.08 -13.14 17.49
CA ALA A 27 21.33 -11.75 17.09
C ALA A 27 20.91 -11.42 15.64
N ALA A 28 20.33 -12.37 14.91
CA ALA A 28 19.94 -12.15 13.52
C ALA A 28 18.78 -11.15 13.42
N GLU A 29 18.94 -10.14 12.57
CA GLU A 29 17.85 -9.22 12.27
C GLU A 29 16.81 -9.91 11.38
N VAL A 30 15.54 -9.83 11.79
CA VAL A 30 14.43 -10.46 11.08
C VAL A 30 13.32 -9.45 10.91
N VAL A 31 12.85 -9.31 9.67
CA VAL A 31 11.64 -8.55 9.35
C VAL A 31 10.45 -9.50 9.25
N ILE A 32 9.43 -9.26 10.06
CA ILE A 32 8.15 -9.96 10.05
C ILE A 32 7.12 -9.06 9.36
N VAL A 33 6.53 -9.57 8.28
CA VAL A 33 5.43 -8.90 7.56
C VAL A 33 4.17 -9.71 7.77
N GLY A 34 3.22 -9.15 8.53
CA GLY A 34 1.92 -9.74 8.79
C GLY A 34 0.82 -9.16 7.92
N ALA A 35 -0.34 -9.81 7.91
CA ALA A 35 -1.56 -9.25 7.29
C ALA A 35 -1.95 -7.90 7.93
N SER A 36 -1.64 -7.74 9.22
CA SER A 36 -1.70 -6.48 9.95
C SER A 36 -0.49 -6.37 10.88
N ARG A 37 -0.26 -5.16 11.42
CA ARG A 37 0.77 -4.96 12.44
C ARG A 37 0.52 -5.82 13.68
N GLY A 38 -0.73 -5.90 14.13
CA GLY A 38 -1.11 -6.75 15.27
C GLY A 38 -0.82 -8.24 15.04
N ALA A 39 -1.02 -8.75 13.82
CA ALA A 39 -0.68 -10.13 13.49
C ALA A 39 0.85 -10.40 13.53
N ALA A 40 1.65 -9.46 13.04
CA ALA A 40 3.11 -9.53 13.14
C ALA A 40 3.58 -9.46 14.61
N ASP A 41 2.94 -8.62 15.41
CA ASP A 41 3.21 -8.49 16.84
C ASP A 41 2.86 -9.77 17.62
N GLU A 42 1.75 -10.43 17.29
CA GLU A 42 1.37 -11.71 17.90
C GLU A 42 2.40 -12.80 17.61
N LEU A 43 2.85 -12.92 16.36
CA LEU A 43 3.89 -13.86 16.01
C LEU A 43 5.18 -13.58 16.78
N ALA A 44 5.66 -12.33 16.80
CA ALA A 44 6.87 -12.01 17.55
C ALA A 44 6.75 -12.33 19.05
N ARG A 45 5.58 -12.10 19.64
CA ARG A 45 5.31 -12.43 21.04
C ARG A 45 5.32 -13.94 21.27
N SER A 46 4.72 -14.73 20.38
CA SER A 46 4.71 -16.19 20.51
C SER A 46 6.11 -16.78 20.36
N LEU A 47 6.93 -16.22 19.44
CA LEU A 47 8.35 -16.55 19.30
C LEU A 47 9.14 -16.24 20.59
N ALA A 48 8.96 -15.06 21.16
CA ALA A 48 9.61 -14.66 22.41
C ALA A 48 9.24 -15.58 23.58
N ARG A 49 7.97 -15.99 23.71
CA ARG A 49 7.55 -16.94 24.75
C ARG A 49 8.21 -18.31 24.59
N ARG A 50 8.38 -18.80 23.35
CA ARG A 50 9.03 -20.10 23.08
C ARG A 50 10.54 -20.05 23.27
N ALA A 51 11.19 -18.96 22.87
CA ALA A 51 12.65 -18.80 22.94
C ALA A 51 13.14 -18.21 24.28
N GLY A 52 12.24 -17.79 25.18
CA GLY A 52 12.54 -17.08 26.42
C GLY A 52 12.80 -15.58 26.20
N ALA A 53 13.56 -15.22 25.17
CA ALA A 53 13.74 -13.85 24.70
C ALA A 53 14.05 -13.82 23.20
N THR A 54 13.77 -12.68 22.54
CA THR A 54 14.13 -12.44 21.14
C THR A 54 14.67 -11.02 20.99
N PHE A 55 15.69 -10.85 20.14
CA PHE A 55 16.22 -9.56 19.73
C PHE A 55 16.16 -9.42 18.21
N GLY A 56 16.24 -8.20 17.67
CA GLY A 56 16.34 -7.97 16.23
C GLY A 56 15.05 -8.19 15.40
N LEU A 57 13.89 -8.37 16.05
CA LEU A 57 12.61 -8.57 15.34
C LEU A 57 11.96 -7.22 14.99
N THR A 58 11.95 -6.88 13.71
CA THR A 58 11.19 -5.73 13.18
C THR A 58 9.87 -6.22 12.61
N ARG A 59 8.78 -5.52 12.89
CA ARG A 59 7.41 -5.96 12.60
C ARG A 59 6.71 -4.92 11.75
N PHE A 60 5.96 -5.34 10.74
CA PHE A 60 5.18 -4.46 9.88
C PHE A 60 3.93 -5.16 9.33
N SER A 61 2.92 -4.38 8.94
CA SER A 61 2.04 -4.81 7.84
C SER A 61 2.74 -4.62 6.49
N LEU A 62 2.21 -5.21 5.41
CA LEU A 62 2.73 -4.96 4.07
C LEU A 62 2.69 -3.45 3.70
N THR A 63 1.59 -2.77 4.06
CA THR A 63 1.41 -1.35 3.79
C THR A 63 2.36 -0.46 4.60
N GLU A 64 2.63 -0.81 5.87
CA GLU A 64 3.62 -0.11 6.69
C GLU A 64 5.03 -0.27 6.14
N LEU A 65 5.41 -1.48 5.73
CA LEU A 65 6.73 -1.73 5.13
C LEU A 65 6.89 -0.95 3.83
N ALA A 66 5.86 -0.95 2.96
CA ALA A 66 5.86 -0.18 1.73
C ALA A 66 5.97 1.33 2.00
N ALA A 67 5.23 1.86 2.99
CA ALA A 67 5.32 3.25 3.38
C ALA A 67 6.72 3.62 3.90
N ARG A 68 7.34 2.76 4.72
CA ARG A 68 8.71 2.97 5.22
C ARG A 68 9.74 2.95 4.10
N ALA A 69 9.62 2.04 3.15
CA ALA A 69 10.48 1.99 1.97
C ALA A 69 10.30 3.23 1.07
N ALA A 70 9.06 3.72 0.93
CA ALA A 70 8.77 4.92 0.16
C ALA A 70 9.26 6.21 0.83
N ALA A 71 9.25 6.28 2.16
CA ALA A 71 9.59 7.48 2.93
C ALA A 71 10.95 8.06 2.57
N ALA A 72 11.98 7.22 2.42
CA ALA A 72 13.33 7.65 2.03
C ALA A 72 13.33 8.35 0.66
N ARG A 73 12.58 7.80 -0.31
CA ARG A 73 12.50 8.34 -1.67
C ARG A 73 11.64 9.60 -1.76
N VAL A 74 10.54 9.66 -0.99
CA VAL A 74 9.68 10.85 -0.90
C VAL A 74 10.43 12.02 -0.27
N ALA A 75 11.18 11.78 0.80
CA ALA A 75 12.01 12.79 1.45
C ALA A 75 13.10 13.34 0.51
N ALA A 76 13.80 12.46 -0.21
CA ALA A 76 14.81 12.86 -1.19
C ALA A 76 14.23 13.74 -2.31
N ALA A 77 12.98 13.49 -2.73
CA ALA A 77 12.30 14.26 -3.75
C ALA A 77 11.68 15.59 -3.23
N ARG A 78 11.83 15.93 -1.94
CA ARG A 78 11.14 17.06 -1.28
C ARG A 78 9.63 17.07 -1.51
N ARG A 79 9.03 15.89 -1.64
CA ARG A 79 7.58 15.70 -1.79
C ARG A 79 6.98 15.27 -0.46
N LEU A 80 5.67 15.44 -0.33
CA LEU A 80 4.90 14.90 0.78
C LEU A 80 3.86 13.92 0.24
N PRO A 81 3.50 12.87 0.99
CA PRO A 81 2.37 12.02 0.65
C PRO A 81 1.09 12.87 0.54
N GLY A 82 0.34 12.70 -0.54
CA GLY A 82 -0.97 13.32 -0.68
C GLY A 82 -1.98 12.71 0.29
N SER A 83 -2.89 13.53 0.83
CA SER A 83 -4.02 13.06 1.61
C SER A 83 -5.18 12.67 0.69
N GLN A 84 -6.10 11.83 1.18
CA GLN A 84 -7.33 11.52 0.44
C GLN A 84 -8.15 12.78 0.16
N ALA A 85 -8.30 13.66 1.15
CA ALA A 85 -8.97 14.95 0.98
C ALA A 85 -8.27 15.84 -0.06
N GLY A 86 -6.94 15.82 -0.11
CA GLY A 86 -6.17 16.52 -1.14
C GLY A 86 -6.43 15.96 -2.54
N ALA A 87 -6.49 14.65 -2.70
CA ALA A 87 -6.84 14.01 -3.97
C ALA A 87 -8.27 14.36 -4.42
N GLU A 88 -9.23 14.35 -3.49
CA GLU A 88 -10.61 14.75 -3.76
C GLU A 88 -10.71 16.24 -4.14
N ALA A 89 -9.96 17.12 -3.47
CA ALA A 89 -9.91 18.54 -3.80
C ALA A 89 -9.28 18.80 -5.18
N VAL A 90 -8.20 18.11 -5.52
CA VAL A 90 -7.58 18.18 -6.85
C VAL A 90 -8.54 17.68 -7.93
N ALA A 91 -9.23 16.56 -7.68
CA ALA A 91 -10.24 16.04 -8.60
C ALA A 91 -11.40 17.05 -8.78
N ALA A 92 -11.91 17.64 -7.70
CA ALA A 92 -12.98 18.64 -7.76
C ALA A 92 -12.54 19.85 -8.59
N ARG A 93 -11.30 20.31 -8.40
CA ARG A 93 -10.75 21.42 -9.16
C ARG A 93 -10.62 21.09 -10.65
N ALA A 94 -10.04 19.92 -10.97
CA ALA A 94 -9.90 19.49 -12.36
C ALA A 94 -11.24 19.35 -13.07
N VAL A 95 -12.27 18.83 -12.37
CA VAL A 95 -13.63 18.73 -12.91
C VAL A 95 -14.23 20.11 -13.16
N PHE A 96 -14.07 21.05 -12.23
CA PHE A 96 -14.55 22.42 -12.39
C PHE A 96 -13.92 23.09 -13.63
N ASP A 97 -12.60 23.00 -13.78
CA ASP A 97 -11.89 23.59 -14.91
C ASP A 97 -12.29 22.91 -16.24
N ALA A 98 -12.39 21.58 -16.28
CA ALA A 98 -12.78 20.82 -17.48
C ALA A 98 -14.27 21.00 -17.86
N LEU A 99 -15.15 21.22 -16.87
CA LEU A 99 -16.54 21.62 -17.10
C LEU A 99 -16.61 22.99 -17.77
N ALA A 100 -15.87 23.97 -17.24
CA ALA A 100 -15.82 25.32 -17.80
C ALA A 100 -15.28 25.34 -19.22
N ALA A 101 -14.34 24.45 -19.54
CA ALA A 101 -13.79 24.26 -20.89
C ALA A 101 -14.66 23.40 -21.83
N GLY A 102 -15.75 22.78 -21.33
CA GLY A 102 -16.61 21.91 -22.14
C GLY A 102 -15.97 20.57 -22.54
N GLU A 103 -14.95 20.11 -21.80
CA GLU A 103 -14.14 18.93 -22.13
C GLU A 103 -14.74 17.62 -21.62
N LEU A 104 -15.68 17.68 -20.66
CA LEU A 104 -16.31 16.50 -20.06
C LEU A 104 -17.57 16.04 -20.81
N LYS A 105 -17.55 15.97 -22.14
CA LYS A 105 -18.76 15.69 -22.96
C LYS A 105 -19.53 14.43 -22.52
N TYR A 106 -18.83 13.32 -22.30
CA TYR A 106 -19.45 12.06 -21.85
C TYR A 106 -19.98 12.15 -20.41
N PHE A 107 -19.25 12.83 -19.52
CA PHE A 107 -19.60 12.96 -18.10
C PHE A 107 -20.46 14.19 -17.79
N ALA A 108 -20.82 15.00 -18.77
CA ALA A 108 -21.57 16.25 -18.59
C ALA A 108 -22.84 16.08 -17.73
N PRO A 109 -23.64 15.00 -17.85
CA PRO A 109 -24.82 14.80 -17.02
C PRO A 109 -24.53 14.66 -15.52
N VAL A 110 -23.32 14.24 -15.14
CA VAL A 110 -22.96 13.91 -13.75
C VAL A 110 -21.83 14.78 -13.19
N ALA A 111 -21.14 15.55 -14.03
CA ALA A 111 -19.94 16.27 -13.64
C ALA A 111 -20.19 17.37 -12.58
N SER A 112 -21.41 17.93 -12.51
CA SER A 112 -21.81 18.89 -11.49
C SER A 112 -22.31 18.24 -10.18
N MET A 113 -22.43 16.92 -10.13
CA MET A 113 -22.93 16.22 -8.95
C MET A 113 -21.88 16.19 -7.83
N PRO A 114 -22.26 16.41 -6.56
CA PRO A 114 -21.32 16.44 -5.43
C PRO A 114 -20.48 15.16 -5.26
N GLY A 115 -21.00 14.01 -5.69
CA GLY A 115 -20.29 12.72 -5.60
C GLY A 115 -19.25 12.50 -6.69
N PHE A 116 -19.30 13.26 -7.79
CA PHE A 116 -18.47 13.00 -8.96
C PHE A 116 -16.97 13.20 -8.70
N PRO A 117 -16.49 14.28 -8.05
CA PRO A 117 -15.08 14.42 -7.69
C PRO A 117 -14.54 13.29 -6.82
N LYS A 118 -15.33 12.82 -5.85
CA LYS A 118 -14.96 11.70 -4.98
C LYS A 118 -14.84 10.40 -5.76
N ALA A 119 -15.79 10.14 -6.66
CA ALA A 119 -15.75 8.98 -7.54
C ALA A 119 -14.52 9.04 -8.47
N LEU A 120 -14.23 10.20 -9.07
CA LEU A 120 -13.06 10.40 -9.92
C LEU A 120 -11.74 10.16 -9.16
N ALA A 121 -11.58 10.76 -7.97
CA ALA A 121 -10.38 10.57 -7.15
C ALA A 121 -10.15 9.10 -6.79
N ARG A 122 -11.24 8.37 -6.48
CA ARG A 122 -11.20 6.93 -6.23
C ARG A 122 -10.81 6.13 -7.47
N THR A 123 -11.39 6.41 -8.63
CA THR A 123 -11.04 5.74 -9.89
C THR A 123 -9.57 5.95 -10.24
N LEU A 124 -9.06 7.18 -10.13
CA LEU A 124 -7.65 7.47 -10.37
C LEU A 124 -6.73 6.75 -9.37
N HIS A 125 -7.17 6.56 -8.13
CA HIS A 125 -6.45 5.76 -7.15
C HIS A 125 -6.41 4.28 -7.54
N GLU A 126 -7.54 3.70 -7.96
CA GLU A 126 -7.64 2.31 -8.40
C GLU A 126 -6.78 2.05 -9.65
N LEU A 127 -6.82 2.94 -10.64
CA LEU A 127 -5.96 2.87 -11.84
C LEU A 127 -4.47 2.88 -11.47
N ARG A 128 -4.07 3.78 -10.56
CA ARG A 128 -2.69 3.83 -10.07
C ARG A 128 -2.28 2.53 -9.36
N LEU A 129 -3.16 1.93 -8.56
CA LEU A 129 -2.88 0.64 -7.90
C LEU A 129 -2.78 -0.51 -8.91
N ALA A 130 -3.52 -0.45 -10.00
CA ALA A 130 -3.40 -1.38 -11.12
C ALA A 130 -2.15 -1.15 -12.00
N GLY A 131 -1.33 -0.13 -11.69
CA GLY A 131 -0.16 0.22 -12.50
C GLY A 131 -0.53 0.89 -13.84
N ILE A 132 -1.78 1.31 -14.00
CA ILE A 132 -2.26 2.01 -15.19
C ILE A 132 -1.92 3.49 -14.99
N ALA A 133 -0.82 3.93 -15.60
CA ALA A 133 -0.54 5.36 -15.72
C ALA A 133 -1.51 5.97 -16.74
N GLY A 134 -2.15 7.08 -16.36
CA GLY A 134 -2.84 7.92 -17.33
C GLY A 134 -1.81 8.68 -18.16
N LEU A 135 -1.84 8.44 -19.49
CA LEU A 135 -1.29 9.25 -20.58
C LEU A 135 -0.13 10.17 -20.19
N ASP A 136 1.09 9.78 -20.57
CA ASP A 136 2.13 10.76 -20.81
C ASP A 136 1.54 11.82 -21.75
N PRO A 137 1.48 13.12 -21.38
CA PRO A 137 1.01 14.16 -22.28
C PRO A 137 1.88 14.29 -23.55
N SER A 138 2.98 13.55 -23.65
CA SER A 138 3.80 13.40 -24.85
C SER A 138 3.55 12.13 -25.69
N GLU A 139 2.70 11.19 -25.24
CA GLU A 139 2.32 10.04 -26.09
C GLU A 139 1.02 10.35 -26.86
N PRO A 140 1.05 10.35 -28.21
CA PRO A 140 -0.15 10.55 -29.00
C PRO A 140 -1.10 9.37 -28.81
N ALA A 141 -2.38 9.68 -28.60
CA ALA A 141 -3.44 8.69 -28.56
C ALA A 141 -3.42 7.87 -29.86
N LEU A 142 -3.11 6.57 -29.75
CA LEU A 142 -3.23 5.65 -30.86
C LEU A 142 -4.72 5.49 -31.19
N HIS A 143 -5.07 5.94 -32.39
CA HIS A 143 -6.35 5.66 -33.05
C HIS A 143 -6.41 4.22 -33.54
#